data_AF-A0A4Y2DE87-F1
#
_entry.id   AF-A0A4Y2DE87-F1
#
_cell.length_a   1.000
_cell.length_b   1.000
_cell.length_c   1.000
_cell.angle_alpha   90.00
_cell.angle_beta   90.00
_cell.angle_gamma   90.00
#
_symmetry.space_group_name_H-M   'P 1'
#
loop_
_entity.id
_entity.type
_entity.pdbx_description
1 polymer ?
#
loop_
_entity_poly.entity_id
_entity_poly.type
_entity_poly.pdbx_seq_one_letter_code
_entity_poly.pdbx_strand_id
1 'polypeptide(L)'
;MIDWFKCDVTEPPITANLTVEELKSIAENGSIKDTRIYKFSCHTQQMERSVKFVTETASTVCASHNRDGFIRNTMASRTIMPSCEQKGNYKMT
;
A
#
# COMPACT_ATOMS: atom_id res chain seq x y z
N MET A 1 -20.69 -4.14 -7.72
CA MET A 1 -20.34 -3.00 -8.59
C MET A 1 -20.65 -1.73 -7.80
N ILE A 2 -19.70 -0.81 -7.67
CA ILE A 2 -19.91 0.41 -6.86
C ILE A 2 -20.83 1.35 -7.63
N ASP A 3 -21.90 1.81 -6.97
CA ASP A 3 -22.86 2.77 -7.53
C ASP A 3 -22.39 4.20 -7.21
N TRP A 4 -21.70 4.81 -8.17
CA TRP A 4 -21.13 6.14 -8.02
C TRP A 4 -22.17 7.25 -7.86
N PHE A 5 -23.42 7.04 -8.27
CA PHE A 5 -24.49 8.03 -8.13
C PHE A 5 -25.07 8.08 -6.71
N LYS A 6 -24.79 7.07 -5.88
CA LYS A 6 -25.17 7.02 -4.47
C LYS A 6 -24.03 7.33 -3.51
N CYS A 7 -22.83 7.61 -4.02
CA CYS A 7 -21.69 8.00 -3.20
C CYS A 7 -21.67 9.51 -3.01
N ASP A 8 -21.69 9.96 -1.76
CA ASP A 8 -21.38 11.34 -1.43
C ASP A 8 -19.91 11.62 -1.76
N VAL A 9 -19.67 12.43 -2.80
CA VAL A 9 -18.33 12.80 -3.23
C VAL A 9 -17.86 13.96 -2.36
N THR A 10 -16.94 13.67 -1.43
CA THR A 10 -16.26 14.68 -0.64
C THR A 10 -14.99 15.15 -1.33
N GLU A 11 -14.60 16.40 -1.08
CA GLU A 11 -13.34 16.93 -1.60
C GLU A 11 -12.14 16.09 -1.12
N PRO A 12 -11.24 15.65 -2.02
CA PRO A 12 -10.09 14.87 -1.62
C PRO A 12 -9.08 15.74 -0.86
N PRO A 13 -8.41 15.22 0.19
CA PRO A 13 -7.45 15.99 1.00
C PRO A 13 -6.31 16.64 0.20
N ILE A 14 -6.00 16.10 -0.98
CA ILE A 14 -4.96 16.62 -1.87
C ILE A 14 -5.36 17.95 -2.53
N THR A 15 -6.66 18.20 -2.74
CA THR A 15 -7.15 19.45 -3.32
C THR A 15 -7.65 20.44 -2.28
N ALA A 16 -7.82 20.03 -1.02
CA ALA A 16 -8.37 20.85 0.05
C ALA A 16 -7.65 22.19 0.30
N ASN A 17 -6.42 22.36 -0.20
CA ASN A 17 -5.64 23.61 -0.09
C ASN A 17 -5.53 24.37 -1.42
N LEU A 18 -6.23 23.94 -2.47
CA LEU A 18 -6.17 24.50 -3.82
C LEU A 18 -7.44 25.28 -4.14
N THR A 19 -7.27 26.40 -4.82
CA THR A 19 -8.41 27.17 -5.33
C THR A 19 -9.00 26.51 -6.58
N VAL A 20 -10.27 26.81 -6.87
CA VAL A 20 -10.97 26.27 -8.06
C VAL A 20 -10.27 26.70 -9.35
N GLU A 21 -9.70 27.91 -9.37
CA GLU A 21 -8.95 28.48 -10.48
C GLU A 21 -7.63 27.73 -10.71
N GLU A 22 -6.92 27.37 -9.63
CA GLU A 22 -5.72 26.52 -9.70
C GLU A 22 -6.06 25.12 -10.21
N LEU A 23 -7.15 24.52 -9.72
CA LEU A 23 -7.61 23.20 -10.19
C LEU A 23 -7.97 23.22 -11.67
N LYS A 24 -8.69 24.25 -12.14
CA LYS A 24 -8.98 24.43 -13.57
C LYS A 24 -7.71 24.60 -14.39
N SER A 25 -6.77 25.43 -13.91
CA SER A 25 -5.51 25.64 -14.59
C SER A 25 -4.66 24.36 -14.68
N ILE A 26 -4.66 23.52 -13.64
CA ILE A 26 -4.00 22.21 -13.65
C ILE A 26 -4.66 21.28 -14.68
N ALA A 27 -6.00 21.24 -14.72
CA ALA A 27 -6.74 20.39 -15.65
C ALA A 27 -6.52 20.79 -17.11
N GLU A 28 -6.43 22.09 -17.40
CA GLU A 28 -6.28 22.62 -18.75
C GLU A 28 -4.82 22.63 -19.24
N ASN A 29 -3.89 23.02 -18.37
CA ASN A 29 -2.50 23.27 -18.77
C ASN A 29 -1.56 22.10 -18.44
N GLY A 30 -2.01 21.11 -17.65
CA GLY A 30 -1.21 19.97 -17.19
C GLY A 30 -0.01 20.35 -16.31
N SER A 31 0.19 21.64 -16.04
CA SER A 31 1.31 22.17 -15.27
C SER A 31 0.85 22.46 -13.85
N ILE A 32 1.15 21.50 -12.98
CA ILE A 32 1.01 21.63 -11.53
C ILE A 32 2.13 22.58 -11.08
N LYS A 33 1.84 23.87 -10.90
CA LYS A 33 2.79 24.88 -10.41
C LYS A 33 3.30 24.49 -9.02
N ASP A 34 4.45 23.82 -8.91
CA ASP A 34 5.12 23.39 -7.65
C ASP A 34 4.16 23.03 -6.52
N THR A 35 3.00 22.50 -6.89
CA THR A 35 1.90 22.33 -5.98
C THR A 35 2.28 21.09 -5.21
N ARG A 36 2.06 21.13 -3.89
CA ARG A 36 2.52 20.15 -2.89
C ARG A 36 2.04 18.69 -3.11
N ILE A 37 1.59 18.36 -4.30
CA ILE A 37 1.47 17.00 -4.82
C ILE A 37 2.86 16.40 -4.76
N TYR A 38 3.12 15.72 -3.65
CA TYR A 38 4.34 14.97 -3.42
C TYR A 38 4.59 14.09 -4.64
N LYS A 39 5.70 14.31 -5.32
CA LYS A 39 6.20 13.41 -6.34
C LYS A 39 6.67 12.14 -5.63
N PHE A 40 5.72 11.28 -5.29
CA PHE A 40 6.03 9.96 -4.75
C PHE A 40 6.76 9.20 -5.85
N SER A 41 7.97 8.76 -5.56
CA SER A 41 8.69 7.89 -6.49
C SER A 41 8.01 6.52 -6.48
N CYS A 42 7.16 6.30 -7.49
CA CYS A 42 6.40 5.05 -7.66
C CYS A 42 7.31 3.86 -7.95
N HIS A 43 8.54 4.11 -8.44
CA HIS A 43 9.54 3.10 -8.78
C HIS A 43 10.65 3.02 -7.73
N THR A 44 10.31 3.23 -6.47
CA THR A 44 11.24 2.88 -5.40
C THR A 44 11.18 1.38 -5.15
N GLN A 45 12.34 0.81 -4.81
CA GLN A 45 12.44 -0.60 -4.41
C GLN A 45 11.48 -0.94 -3.25
N GLN A 46 11.17 0.03 -2.39
CA GLN A 46 10.22 -0.15 -1.29
C GLN A 46 8.78 -0.33 -1.80
N MET A 47 8.35 0.43 -2.80
CA MET A 47 7.03 0.28 -3.41
C MET A 47 6.92 -1.07 -4.12
N GLU A 48 7.94 -1.48 -4.87
CA GLU A 48 7.98 -2.79 -5.53
C GLU A 48 7.87 -3.96 -4.53
N ARG A 49 8.64 -3.90 -3.43
CA ARG A 49 8.58 -4.90 -2.35
C ARG A 49 7.22 -4.94 -1.68
N SER A 50 6.59 -3.78 -1.46
CA SER A 50 5.28 -3.68 -0.82
C SER A 50 4.19 -4.28 -1.71
N VAL A 51 4.19 -3.95 -3.02
CA VAL A 51 3.26 -4.53 -3.99
C VAL A 51 3.44 -6.04 -4.09
N LYS A 52 4.69 -6.54 -4.14
CA LYS A 52 4.98 -7.98 -4.14
C LYS A 52 4.42 -8.66 -2.89
N PHE A 53 4.68 -8.12 -1.70
CA PHE A 53 4.19 -8.66 -0.44
C PHE A 53 2.66 -8.72 -0.39
N VAL A 54 1.97 -7.64 -0.79
CA VAL A 54 0.50 -7.59 -0.83
C VAL A 54 -0.04 -8.62 -1.83
N THR A 55 0.60 -8.78 -2.98
CA THR A 55 0.17 -9.74 -4.02
C THR A 55 0.35 -11.18 -3.56
N GLU A 56 1.49 -11.52 -2.96
CA GLU A 56 1.73 -12.85 -2.39
C GLU A 56 0.76 -13.16 -1.25
N THR A 57 0.50 -12.18 -0.38
CA THR A 57 -0.47 -12.30 0.72
C THR A 57 -1.89 -12.47 0.19
N ALA A 58 -2.32 -11.67 -0.79
CA ALA A 58 -3.64 -11.80 -1.39
C ALA A 58 -3.80 -13.15 -2.10
N SER A 59 -2.78 -13.59 -2.84
CA SER A 59 -2.79 -14.89 -3.53
C SER A 59 -2.92 -16.08 -2.56
N THR A 60 -2.24 -16.01 -1.39
CA THR A 60 -2.34 -17.04 -0.36
C THR A 60 -3.68 -17.02 0.38
N VAL A 61 -4.35 -15.87 0.48
CA VAL A 61 -5.63 -15.70 1.20
C VAL A 61 -6.86 -15.96 0.32
N CYS A 62 -6.80 -15.67 -0.98
CA CYS A 62 -7.95 -15.76 -1.89
C CYS A 62 -8.35 -17.21 -2.28
N ALA A 63 -7.62 -18.24 -1.84
CA ALA A 63 -8.06 -19.63 -1.92
C ALA A 63 -8.26 -20.20 -0.50
N SER A 64 -9.49 -20.59 -0.17
CA SER A 64 -9.89 -21.03 1.18
C SER A 64 -9.05 -22.19 1.73
N HIS A 65 -8.63 -23.12 0.87
CA HIS A 65 -7.74 -24.23 1.21
C HIS A 65 -6.28 -23.80 1.45
N ASN A 66 -5.78 -22.82 0.67
CA ASN A 66 -4.40 -22.35 0.77
C ASN A 66 -4.18 -21.48 2.02
N ARG A 67 -5.24 -20.83 2.53
CA ARG A 67 -5.20 -20.04 3.75
C ARG A 67 -4.90 -20.90 4.99
N ASP A 68 -5.56 -22.05 5.14
CA ASP A 68 -5.31 -22.94 6.29
C ASP A 68 -3.89 -23.54 6.25
N GLY A 69 -3.44 -23.97 5.07
CA GLY A 69 -2.05 -24.42 4.87
C GLY A 69 -1.03 -23.33 5.19
N PHE A 70 -1.26 -22.10 4.71
CA PHE A 70 -0.41 -20.95 4.99
C PHE A 70 -0.38 -20.58 6.47
N ILE A 71 -1.53 -20.61 7.15
CA ILE A 71 -1.63 -20.34 8.60
C ILE A 71 -0.88 -21.41 9.38
N ARG A 72 -1.11 -22.69 9.11
CA ARG A 72 -0.40 -23.80 9.79
C ARG A 72 1.10 -23.73 9.58
N ASN A 73 1.54 -23.45 8.35
CA ASN A 73 2.96 -23.34 8.02
C ASN A 73 3.61 -22.10 8.70
N THR A 74 2.88 -20.99 8.78
CA THR A 74 3.33 -19.78 9.49
C THR A 74 3.39 -19.99 11.01
N MET A 75 2.43 -20.71 11.59
CA MET A 75 2.48 -21.05 13.02
C MET A 75 3.65 -21.99 13.32
N ALA A 76 3.87 -23.00 12.48
CA ALA A 76 5.01 -23.91 12.62
C ALA A 76 6.36 -23.18 12.52
N SER A 77 6.53 -22.28 11.54
CA SER A 77 7.77 -21.50 11.41
C SER A 77 8.02 -20.55 12.58
N ARG A 78 6.96 -19.94 13.13
CA ARG A 78 7.04 -19.10 14.34
C ARG A 78 7.41 -19.89 15.59
N THR A 79 6.96 -21.14 15.73
CA THR A 79 7.36 -22.02 16.84
C THR A 79 8.83 -22.42 16.75
N ILE A 80 9.36 -22.60 15.53
CA ILE A 80 10.76 -22.95 15.32
C ILE A 80 11.67 -21.72 15.49
N MET A 81 11.17 -20.52 15.20
CA MET A 81 11.96 -19.30 15.37
C MET A 81 12.19 -18.99 16.86
N PRO A 82 13.46 -18.85 17.29
CA PRO A 82 13.76 -18.42 18.64
C PRO A 82 13.28 -16.98 18.87
N SER A 83 12.74 -16.70 20.07
CA SER A 83 12.37 -15.34 20.44
C SER A 83 13.63 -14.46 20.48
N CYS A 84 13.73 -13.51 19.56
CA CYS A 84 14.81 -12.52 19.56
C CYS A 84 14.25 -11.17 19.99
N GLU A 85 14.56 -10.77 21.22
CA GLU A 85 14.22 -9.44 21.74
C GLU A 85 15.13 -8.34 21.17
N GLN A 86 16.33 -8.71 20.72
CA GLN A 86 17.32 -7.81 20.12
C GLN A 86 17.88 -8.37 18.82
N LYS A 87 18.06 -7.47 17.85
CA LYS A 87 18.57 -7.78 16.50
C LYS A 87 19.95 -8.45 16.50
N GLY A 88 20.77 -8.23 17.54
CA GLY A 88 22.09 -8.85 17.70
C GLY A 88 22.07 -10.35 18.03
N ASN A 89 20.92 -10.91 18.39
CA ASN A 89 20.78 -12.32 18.75
C ASN A 89 20.53 -13.23 17.54
N TYR A 90 20.34 -12.65 16.34
CA TYR A 90 20.27 -13.41 15.10
C TYR A 90 21.67 -13.94 14.75
N LYS A 91 21.91 -15.23 15.00
CA LYS A 91 23.08 -15.92 14.45
C LYS A 91 22.87 -16.12 12.95
N MET A 92 23.54 -15.31 12.12
CA MET A 92 23.73 -15.63 10.71
C MET A 92 24.67 -16.83 10.65
N THR A 93 24.12 -18.00 10.31
CA THR A 93 24.90 -19.18 9.92
C THR A 93 24.81 -19.29 8.40
#